data_AF-A0A531MNP9-F1
#
_entry.id   AF-A0A531MNP9-F1
#
_cell.length_a   1.000
_cell.length_b   1.000
_cell.length_c   1.000
_cell.angle_alpha   90.00
_cell.angle_beta   90.00
_cell.angle_gamma   90.00
#
_symmetry.space_group_name_H-M   'P 1'
#
loop_
_entity.id
_entity.type
_entity.pdbx_description
1 polymer ?
#
loop_
_entity_poly.entity_id
_entity_poly.type
_entity_poly.pdbx_seq_one_letter_code
_entity_poly.pdbx_strand_id
1 'polypeptide(L)'
;SGTLALTRKLMPDAITLDLGLSDIDGWVLFDLLRHDPKTRNIPIHVISGAEDIELLTRRGAASVSSKPVSAGELTRVFDDIQSRTLRIQRKVLVADPDPERRLALVEAIRDGVTSVTAISRVAANADGGDIAGYDAVVFGFGRSAKDNAQMLDEIMSQFGEFVPRLLFFTPHPDAFQQQVALHPPLSDVPRADNFAQLGLLMSAALPGDRPDKELLASEQLDNADLAGARVLIVDDDIRNIYSLTSVLETYDIEVQHAERGRDGIAMLEEAPDVDVALIDIMMPEMDGYETMRRIRSQPKIAHIPLISVTAKAMKGDRQKCLDAGASDYIAKPVDLDLLLALLRVWVGRSRSRAGPFKADDDDRILVTPRQL
;
A
#
# COMPACT_ATOMS: atom_id res chain seq x y z
N SER A 1 8.46 3.99 -14.57
CA SER A 1 8.45 5.42 -14.16
C SER A 1 7.20 6.17 -14.61
N GLY A 2 6.73 6.04 -15.87
CA GLY A 2 5.53 6.75 -16.34
C GLY A 2 4.24 6.44 -15.59
N THR A 3 3.97 5.16 -15.29
CA THR A 3 2.73 4.73 -14.63
C THR A 3 2.60 5.25 -13.21
N LEU A 4 3.63 5.12 -12.36
CA LEU A 4 3.60 5.65 -10.99
C LEU A 4 3.39 7.18 -10.98
N ALA A 5 4.10 7.91 -11.85
CA ALA A 5 3.93 9.36 -11.97
C ALA A 5 2.52 9.74 -12.45
N LEU A 6 1.95 8.97 -13.37
CA LEU A 6 0.58 9.15 -13.85
C LEU A 6 -0.44 8.87 -12.73
N THR A 7 -0.26 7.78 -11.98
CA THR A 7 -1.10 7.43 -10.83
C THR A 7 -1.05 8.51 -9.75
N ARG A 8 0.15 8.99 -9.39
CA ARG A 8 0.32 10.12 -8.45
C ARG A 8 -0.42 11.39 -8.90
N LYS A 9 -0.47 11.63 -10.21
CA LYS A 9 -1.11 12.83 -10.79
C LYS A 9 -2.62 12.69 -10.88
N LEU A 10 -3.10 11.52 -11.29
CA LEU A 10 -4.52 11.26 -11.53
C LEU A 10 -5.27 10.86 -10.26
N MET A 11 -4.56 10.27 -9.28
CA MET A 11 -5.13 9.72 -8.04
C MET A 11 -6.41 8.92 -8.31
N PRO A 12 -6.34 7.85 -9.12
CA PRO A 12 -7.52 7.09 -9.51
C PRO A 12 -8.14 6.37 -8.30
N ASP A 13 -9.46 6.15 -8.36
CA ASP A 13 -10.20 5.44 -7.29
C ASP A 13 -9.83 3.95 -7.19
N ALA A 14 -9.31 3.36 -8.28
CA ALA A 14 -8.81 1.99 -8.32
C ALA A 14 -7.83 1.81 -9.48
N ILE A 15 -6.96 0.79 -9.38
CA ILE A 15 -6.01 0.39 -10.42
C ILE A 15 -6.28 -1.05 -10.79
N THR A 16 -6.38 -1.34 -12.09
CA THR A 16 -6.30 -2.71 -12.60
C THR A 16 -4.92 -2.93 -13.20
N LEU A 17 -4.22 -3.96 -12.76
CA LEU A 17 -2.84 -4.23 -13.12
C LEU A 17 -2.70 -5.63 -13.72
N ASP A 18 -2.22 -5.69 -14.96
CA ASP A 18 -1.78 -6.95 -15.57
C ASP A 18 -0.32 -7.22 -15.16
N LEU A 19 -0.01 -8.45 -14.74
CA LEU A 19 1.37 -8.83 -14.43
C LEU A 19 2.19 -9.26 -15.64
N GLY A 20 1.54 -9.62 -16.75
CA GLY A 20 2.18 -10.03 -18.00
C GLY A 20 2.56 -8.85 -18.91
N LEU A 21 2.98 -7.73 -18.34
CA LEU A 21 3.36 -6.54 -19.10
C LEU A 21 4.70 -6.73 -19.83
N SER A 22 4.81 -6.20 -21.04
CA SER A 22 6.00 -6.36 -21.89
C SER A 22 7.15 -5.42 -21.57
N ASP A 23 6.87 -4.31 -20.86
CA ASP A 23 7.78 -3.18 -20.64
C ASP A 23 8.40 -3.17 -19.22
N ILE A 24 7.61 -3.43 -18.18
CA ILE A 24 8.03 -3.61 -16.78
C ILE A 24 7.39 -4.88 -16.22
N ASP A 25 8.10 -5.66 -15.40
CA ASP A 25 7.48 -6.76 -14.66
C ASP A 25 6.38 -6.18 -13.76
N GLY A 26 5.12 -6.58 -13.99
CA GLY A 26 3.98 -5.99 -13.29
C GLY A 26 4.05 -6.18 -11.78
N TRP A 27 4.84 -7.15 -11.28
CA TRP A 27 5.12 -7.29 -9.86
C TRP A 27 5.90 -6.11 -9.29
N VAL A 28 6.87 -5.58 -10.04
CA VAL A 28 7.66 -4.41 -9.64
C VAL A 28 6.77 -3.18 -9.60
N LEU A 29 5.85 -3.03 -10.57
CA LEU A 29 4.89 -1.94 -10.58
C LEU A 29 3.88 -2.05 -9.43
N PHE A 30 3.41 -3.26 -9.10
CA PHE A 30 2.56 -3.50 -7.95
C PHE A 30 3.26 -3.08 -6.65
N ASP A 31 4.50 -3.52 -6.46
CA ASP A 31 5.31 -3.24 -5.27
C ASP A 31 5.57 -1.73 -5.13
N LEU A 32 5.98 -1.06 -6.21
CA LEU A 32 6.13 0.40 -6.25
C LEU A 32 4.87 1.15 -5.84
N LEU A 33 3.71 0.73 -6.31
CA LEU A 33 2.44 1.39 -5.98
C LEU A 33 2.05 1.17 -4.52
N ARG A 34 2.37 0.01 -3.95
CA ARG A 34 2.07 -0.34 -2.55
C ARG A 34 3.01 0.31 -1.53
N HIS A 35 4.25 0.60 -1.91
CA HIS A 35 5.24 1.23 -1.02
C HIS A 35 5.35 2.75 -1.19
N ASP A 36 4.57 3.34 -2.11
CA ASP A 36 4.45 4.78 -2.27
C ASP A 36 3.40 5.37 -1.31
N PRO A 37 3.76 6.33 -0.43
CA PRO A 37 2.83 6.92 0.54
C PRO A 37 1.55 7.53 -0.06
N LYS A 38 1.60 8.00 -1.32
CA LYS A 38 0.46 8.62 -2.01
C LYS A 38 -0.43 7.60 -2.70
N THR A 39 0.11 6.49 -3.17
CA THR A 39 -0.66 5.50 -3.95
C THR A 39 -0.95 4.22 -3.19
N ARG A 40 -0.30 3.99 -2.04
CA ARG A 40 -0.41 2.75 -1.25
C ARG A 40 -1.81 2.37 -0.84
N ASN A 41 -2.72 3.33 -0.72
CA ASN A 41 -4.11 3.09 -0.29
C ASN A 41 -5.08 2.94 -1.46
N ILE A 42 -4.62 3.15 -2.70
CA ILE A 42 -5.43 2.93 -3.90
C ILE A 42 -5.61 1.41 -4.06
N PRO A 43 -6.85 0.89 -4.17
CA PRO A 43 -7.07 -0.53 -4.36
C PRO A 43 -6.51 -0.99 -5.72
N ILE A 44 -5.63 -1.98 -5.68
CA ILE A 44 -5.01 -2.57 -6.88
C ILE A 44 -5.59 -3.97 -7.11
N HIS A 45 -6.31 -4.12 -8.22
CA HIS A 45 -6.85 -5.38 -8.69
C HIS A 45 -5.86 -6.00 -9.69
N VAL A 46 -5.36 -7.18 -9.38
CA VAL A 46 -4.31 -7.81 -10.18
C VAL A 46 -4.90 -8.88 -11.10
N ILE A 47 -4.50 -8.86 -12.37
CA ILE A 47 -4.84 -9.87 -13.36
C ILE A 47 -3.58 -10.71 -13.61
N SER A 48 -3.59 -11.97 -13.19
CA SER A 48 -2.42 -12.87 -13.25
C SER A 48 -2.72 -14.24 -13.84
N GLY A 49 -1.67 -15.02 -14.12
CA GLY A 49 -1.76 -16.47 -14.30
C GLY A 49 -2.05 -17.18 -12.97
N ALA A 50 -2.45 -18.46 -13.04
CA ALA A 50 -2.93 -19.22 -11.87
C ALA A 50 -1.87 -19.46 -10.77
N GLU A 51 -0.58 -19.26 -11.06
CA GLU A 51 0.54 -19.63 -10.16
C GLU A 51 0.85 -18.56 -9.07
N ASP A 52 0.27 -17.36 -9.18
CA ASP A 52 0.71 -16.18 -8.41
C ASP A 52 -0.33 -15.63 -7.41
N ILE A 53 -1.51 -16.24 -7.32
CA ILE A 53 -2.69 -15.67 -6.64
C ILE A 53 -2.50 -15.55 -5.12
N GLU A 54 -1.96 -16.59 -4.48
CA GLU A 54 -1.81 -16.62 -3.02
C GLU A 54 -0.79 -15.59 -2.54
N LEU A 55 0.32 -15.44 -3.27
CA LEU A 55 1.38 -14.47 -2.96
C LEU A 55 0.87 -13.02 -3.11
N LEU A 56 0.11 -12.72 -4.17
CA LEU A 56 -0.49 -11.40 -4.41
C LEU A 56 -1.49 -11.01 -3.32
N THR A 57 -2.30 -11.97 -2.89
CA THR A 57 -3.30 -11.72 -1.84
C THR A 57 -2.59 -11.42 -0.50
N ARG A 58 -1.54 -12.17 -0.16
CA ARG A 58 -0.74 -11.93 1.06
C ARG A 58 0.00 -10.59 1.01
N ARG A 59 0.43 -10.14 -0.17
CA ARG A 59 1.06 -8.82 -0.37
C ARG A 59 0.05 -7.68 -0.60
N GLY A 60 -1.22 -7.92 -0.32
CA GLY A 60 -2.24 -6.88 -0.26
C GLY A 60 -2.88 -6.52 -1.59
N ALA A 61 -2.93 -7.38 -2.60
CA ALA A 61 -3.81 -7.11 -3.75
C ALA A 61 -5.28 -7.02 -3.29
N ALA A 62 -6.03 -6.01 -3.77
CA ALA A 62 -7.43 -5.80 -3.37
C ALA A 62 -8.34 -6.95 -3.85
N SER A 63 -8.05 -7.46 -5.05
CA SER A 63 -8.49 -8.75 -5.53
C SER A 63 -7.52 -9.26 -6.60
N VAL A 64 -7.55 -10.57 -6.87
CA VAL A 64 -6.76 -11.19 -7.93
C VAL A 64 -7.69 -11.99 -8.84
N SER A 65 -7.51 -11.88 -10.15
CA SER A 65 -8.24 -12.65 -11.15
C SER A 65 -7.27 -13.46 -12.02
N SER A 66 -7.65 -14.70 -12.35
CA SER A 66 -6.85 -15.61 -13.17
C SER A 66 -7.20 -15.45 -14.65
N LYS A 67 -6.19 -15.40 -15.53
CA LYS A 67 -6.41 -15.44 -16.98
C LYS A 67 -6.84 -16.84 -17.46
N PRO A 68 -7.80 -16.97 -18.41
CA PRO A 68 -8.56 -15.90 -19.04
C PRO A 68 -9.67 -15.38 -18.13
N VAL A 69 -9.77 -14.05 -17.99
CA VAL A 69 -10.79 -13.43 -17.13
C VAL A 69 -12.14 -13.44 -17.84
N SER A 70 -13.17 -13.95 -17.17
CA SER A 70 -14.53 -13.95 -17.71
C SER A 70 -15.19 -12.57 -17.61
N ALA A 71 -16.13 -12.27 -18.51
CA ALA A 71 -16.90 -11.01 -18.45
C ALA A 71 -17.63 -10.85 -17.10
N GLY A 72 -18.13 -11.94 -16.52
CA GLY A 72 -18.78 -11.92 -15.21
C GLY A 72 -17.85 -11.63 -14.04
N GLU A 73 -16.57 -12.03 -14.11
CA GLU A 73 -15.56 -11.67 -13.11
C GLU A 73 -15.17 -10.20 -13.22
N LEU A 74 -15.01 -9.67 -14.44
CA LEU A 74 -14.76 -8.24 -14.64
C LEU A 74 -15.91 -7.40 -14.11
N THR A 75 -17.18 -7.78 -14.37
CA THR A 75 -18.34 -7.08 -13.81
C THR A 75 -18.30 -7.04 -12.29
N ARG A 76 -17.98 -8.16 -11.62
CA ARG A 76 -17.84 -8.18 -10.15
C ARG A 76 -16.72 -7.29 -9.64
N VAL A 77 -15.58 -7.23 -10.33
CA VAL A 77 -14.47 -6.33 -9.98
C VAL A 77 -14.89 -4.88 -10.14
N PHE A 78 -15.57 -4.52 -11.23
CA PHE A 78 -16.08 -3.16 -11.43
C PHE A 78 -17.19 -2.80 -10.44
N ASP A 79 -18.07 -3.73 -10.07
CA ASP A 79 -19.08 -3.53 -9.04
C ASP A 79 -18.45 -3.36 -7.65
N ASP A 80 -17.41 -4.13 -7.31
CA ASP A 80 -16.65 -3.97 -6.06
C ASP A 80 -15.93 -2.62 -6.04
N ILE A 81 -15.26 -2.22 -7.13
CA ILE A 81 -14.67 -0.89 -7.29
C ILE A 81 -15.74 0.19 -7.11
N GLN A 82 -16.86 0.12 -7.84
CA GLN A 82 -17.92 1.12 -7.79
C GLN A 82 -18.55 1.22 -6.38
N SER A 83 -18.75 0.07 -5.71
CA SER A 83 -19.28 0.03 -4.34
C SER A 83 -18.28 0.55 -3.30
N ARG A 84 -16.97 0.39 -3.53
CA ARG A 84 -15.90 0.95 -2.68
C ARG A 84 -15.66 2.43 -2.96
N THR A 85 -15.69 2.89 -4.21
CA THR A 85 -15.61 4.31 -4.58
C THR A 85 -16.80 5.10 -4.01
N LEU A 86 -18.00 4.51 -3.96
CA LEU A 86 -19.16 5.07 -3.25
C LEU A 86 -19.00 5.11 -1.72
N ARG A 87 -18.04 4.36 -1.16
CA ARG A 87 -17.64 4.38 0.27
C ARG A 87 -16.51 5.37 0.60
N ILE A 88 -15.86 5.98 -0.40
CA ILE A 88 -14.73 6.91 -0.17
C ILE A 88 -15.21 8.33 0.18
N GLN A 89 -16.45 8.72 -0.16
CA GLN A 89 -17.02 9.97 0.35
C GLN A 89 -17.57 9.77 1.75
N ARG A 90 -16.81 10.19 2.77
CA ARG A 90 -17.28 10.27 4.16
C ARG A 90 -18.52 11.16 4.19
N LYS A 91 -19.66 10.66 4.63
CA LYS A 91 -20.91 11.44 4.71
C LYS A 91 -21.08 11.97 6.12
N VAL A 92 -20.93 13.28 6.29
CA VAL A 92 -21.13 13.95 7.58
C VAL A 92 -22.39 14.79 7.53
N LEU A 93 -23.26 14.64 8.52
CA LEU A 93 -24.40 15.51 8.74
C LEU A 93 -24.02 16.58 9.77
N VAL A 94 -24.14 17.86 9.40
CA VAL A 94 -24.01 18.99 10.31
C VAL A 94 -25.40 19.52 10.62
N ALA A 95 -25.81 19.39 11.88
CA ALA A 95 -27.09 19.84 12.37
C ALA A 95 -26.86 20.98 13.37
N ASP A 96 -26.98 22.21 12.90
CA ASP A 96 -26.72 23.41 13.70
C ASP A 96 -27.77 24.50 13.38
N PRO A 97 -28.50 25.03 14.38
CA PRO A 97 -29.54 26.04 14.15
C PRO A 97 -28.98 27.40 13.69
N ASP A 98 -27.71 27.71 13.98
CA ASP A 98 -27.07 28.98 13.65
C ASP A 98 -26.49 28.94 12.24
N PRO A 99 -26.94 29.81 11.32
CA PRO A 99 -26.52 29.76 9.91
C PRO A 99 -25.04 30.09 9.69
N GLU A 100 -24.47 31.01 10.48
CA GLU A 100 -23.07 31.41 10.34
C GLU A 100 -22.15 30.31 10.87
N ARG A 101 -22.46 29.76 12.05
CA ARG A 101 -21.71 28.64 12.62
C ARG A 101 -21.84 27.38 11.76
N ARG A 102 -23.03 27.08 11.23
CA ARG A 102 -23.24 25.95 10.33
C ARG A 102 -22.36 26.04 9.09
N LEU A 103 -22.23 27.22 8.48
CA LEU A 103 -21.33 27.43 7.35
C LEU A 103 -19.86 27.20 7.76
N ALA A 104 -19.44 27.75 8.90
CA ALA A 104 -18.08 27.57 9.41
C ALA A 104 -17.76 26.10 9.76
N LEU A 105 -18.74 25.35 10.28
CA LEU A 105 -18.62 23.91 10.54
C LEU A 105 -18.45 23.12 9.24
N VAL A 106 -19.22 23.46 8.20
CA VAL A 106 -19.08 22.84 6.88
C VAL A 106 -17.69 23.08 6.30
N GLU A 107 -17.18 24.30 6.41
CA GLU A 107 -15.83 24.64 5.95
C GLU A 107 -14.74 23.92 6.75
N ALA A 108 -14.89 23.83 8.08
CA ALA A 108 -13.93 23.15 8.95
C ALA A 108 -13.87 21.63 8.74
N ILE A 109 -14.97 21.01 8.29
CA ILE A 109 -15.05 19.56 8.04
C ILE A 109 -14.62 19.22 6.60
N ARG A 110 -14.70 20.17 5.66
CA ARG A 110 -14.40 19.91 4.26
C ARG A 110 -12.89 19.73 4.05
N ASP A 111 -12.47 18.47 3.90
CA ASP A 111 -11.09 18.03 3.65
C ASP A 111 -10.86 17.60 2.19
N GLY A 112 -11.85 17.77 1.31
CA GLY A 112 -11.80 17.39 -0.11
C GLY A 112 -12.26 15.96 -0.39
N VAL A 113 -12.41 15.11 0.64
CA VAL A 113 -12.92 13.74 0.55
C VAL A 113 -14.21 13.52 1.35
N THR A 114 -14.56 14.47 2.23
CA THR A 114 -15.77 14.43 3.05
C THR A 114 -16.92 15.21 2.40
N SER A 115 -18.03 14.52 2.16
CA SER A 115 -19.31 15.12 1.75
C SER A 115 -20.10 15.56 2.98
N VAL A 116 -20.30 16.87 3.12
CA VAL A 116 -21.01 17.46 4.26
C VAL A 116 -22.42 17.88 3.85
N THR A 117 -23.44 17.29 4.48
CA THR A 117 -24.82 17.78 4.40
C THR A 117 -25.09 18.67 5.60
N ALA A 118 -25.61 19.88 5.38
CA ALA A 118 -25.87 20.84 6.46
C ALA A 118 -27.37 21.15 6.56
N ILE A 119 -27.92 20.95 7.75
CA ILE A 119 -29.34 21.19 8.06
C ILE A 119 -29.47 22.13 9.26
N SER A 120 -30.52 22.95 9.26
CA SER A 120 -30.85 23.79 10.42
C SER A 120 -31.63 23.04 11.50
N ARG A 121 -32.46 22.06 11.09
CA ARG A 121 -33.27 21.18 11.94
C ARG A 121 -33.52 19.87 11.20
N VAL A 122 -33.74 18.78 11.95
CA VAL A 122 -34.15 17.49 11.40
C VAL A 122 -35.66 17.51 11.20
N ALA A 123 -36.11 17.78 9.97
CA ALA A 123 -37.52 17.67 9.64
C ALA A 123 -37.84 16.23 9.22
N ALA A 124 -38.90 15.63 9.79
CA ALA A 124 -39.27 14.25 9.54
C ALA A 124 -39.60 13.91 8.06
N ASN A 125 -39.81 14.90 7.16
CA ASN A 125 -40.28 14.66 5.79
C ASN A 125 -39.94 15.77 4.76
N ALA A 126 -38.79 16.45 4.86
CA ALA A 126 -38.38 17.41 3.81
C ALA A 126 -36.89 17.27 3.49
N ASP A 127 -36.62 16.71 2.30
CA ASP A 127 -35.35 16.66 1.55
C ASP A 127 -34.09 16.08 2.23
N GLY A 128 -34.17 15.65 3.49
CA GLY A 128 -33.10 14.95 4.21
C GLY A 128 -33.31 13.45 4.18
N GLY A 129 -32.45 12.75 3.44
CA GLY A 129 -32.43 11.28 3.40
C GLY A 129 -32.22 10.65 4.77
N ASP A 130 -32.59 9.38 4.86
CA ASP A 130 -32.36 8.47 5.99
C ASP A 130 -31.04 8.76 6.72
N ILE A 131 -31.11 9.14 8.00
CA ILE A 131 -29.93 9.46 8.84
C ILE A 131 -29.00 8.23 8.94
N ALA A 132 -29.51 7.02 8.70
CA ALA A 132 -28.71 5.79 8.62
C ALA A 132 -27.64 5.81 7.51
N GLY A 133 -27.72 6.75 6.56
CA GLY A 133 -26.75 6.90 5.47
C GLY A 133 -25.52 7.76 5.79
N TYR A 134 -25.38 8.30 7.01
CA TYR A 134 -24.25 9.14 7.43
C TYR A 134 -23.25 8.38 8.31
N ASP A 135 -21.97 8.73 8.24
CA ASP A 135 -20.90 8.13 9.05
C ASP A 135 -20.73 8.83 10.41
N ALA A 136 -21.03 10.14 10.45
CA ALA A 136 -21.03 10.93 11.66
C ALA A 136 -22.06 12.08 11.60
N VAL A 137 -22.51 12.49 12.78
CA VAL A 137 -23.40 13.63 12.97
C VAL A 137 -22.73 14.63 13.90
N VAL A 138 -22.50 15.85 13.42
CA VAL A 138 -22.02 16.98 14.21
C VAL A 138 -23.20 17.84 14.62
N PHE A 139 -23.42 17.95 15.92
CA PHE A 139 -24.52 18.69 16.49
C PHE A 139 -24.03 19.98 17.15
N GLY A 140 -24.55 21.12 16.69
CA GLY A 140 -24.27 22.41 17.28
C GLY A 140 -25.36 22.84 18.26
N PHE A 141 -24.98 23.23 19.47
CA PHE A 141 -25.95 23.74 20.43
C PHE A 141 -26.41 25.15 20.07
N GLY A 142 -27.73 25.31 19.97
CA GLY A 142 -28.39 26.62 19.99
C GLY A 142 -28.43 27.22 21.40
N ARG A 143 -29.02 28.42 21.50
CA ARG A 143 -29.10 29.20 22.75
C ARG A 143 -30.17 28.69 23.73
N SER A 144 -31.08 27.83 23.29
CA SER A 144 -32.22 27.31 24.07
C SER A 144 -31.99 25.84 24.38
N ALA A 145 -31.84 25.48 25.67
CA ALA A 145 -31.76 24.09 26.11
C ALA A 145 -32.98 23.26 25.67
N LYS A 146 -34.16 23.89 25.61
CA LYS A 146 -35.38 23.23 25.13
C LYS A 146 -35.30 22.85 23.65
N ASP A 147 -34.75 23.74 22.83
CA ASP A 147 -34.61 23.50 21.38
C ASP A 147 -33.53 22.45 21.10
N ASN A 148 -32.45 22.48 21.89
CA ASN A 148 -31.38 21.49 21.82
C ASN A 148 -31.87 20.09 22.19
N ALA A 149 -32.68 19.96 23.26
CA ALA A 149 -33.29 18.71 23.67
C ALA A 149 -34.23 18.15 22.60
N GLN A 150 -35.12 19.00 22.06
CA GLN A 150 -36.05 18.58 21.01
C GLN A 150 -35.32 18.04 19.77
N MET A 151 -34.26 18.73 19.33
CA MET A 151 -33.52 18.33 18.13
C MET A 151 -32.67 17.06 18.36
N LEU A 152 -32.15 16.85 19.57
CA LEU A 152 -31.48 15.60 19.95
C LEU A 152 -32.45 14.42 19.95
N ASP A 153 -33.65 14.59 20.54
CA ASP A 153 -34.68 13.56 20.53
C ASP A 153 -35.12 13.21 19.09
N GLU A 154 -35.27 14.22 18.23
CA GLU A 154 -35.58 14.04 16.80
C GLU A 154 -34.50 13.21 16.09
N ILE A 155 -33.22 13.52 16.30
CA ILE A 155 -32.08 12.76 15.74
C ILE A 155 -32.05 11.33 16.29
N MET A 156 -32.17 11.17 17.61
CA MET A 156 -32.10 9.88 18.29
C MET A 156 -33.24 8.94 17.89
N SER A 157 -34.44 9.49 17.62
CA SER A 157 -35.62 8.73 17.18
C SER A 157 -35.50 8.18 15.76
N GLN A 158 -34.59 8.73 14.94
CA GLN A 158 -34.36 8.31 13.56
C GLN A 158 -33.21 7.31 13.42
N PHE A 159 -32.48 7.00 14.50
CA PHE A 159 -31.45 5.96 14.47
C PHE A 159 -32.08 4.57 14.54
N GLY A 160 -31.77 3.71 13.55
CA GLY A 160 -32.13 2.29 13.52
C GLY A 160 -31.11 1.40 14.25
N GLU A 161 -30.82 0.21 13.71
CA GLU A 161 -29.78 -0.71 14.25
C GLU A 161 -28.34 -0.19 14.10
N PHE A 162 -28.11 0.76 13.18
CA PHE A 162 -26.82 1.42 12.97
C PHE A 162 -26.86 2.85 13.50
N VAL A 163 -26.05 3.15 14.51
CA VAL A 163 -25.96 4.48 15.12
C VAL A 163 -24.70 5.18 14.58
N PRO A 164 -24.83 6.24 13.75
CA PRO A 164 -23.68 7.03 13.33
C PRO A 164 -23.00 7.69 14.54
N ARG A 165 -21.71 7.99 14.44
CA ARG A 165 -20.99 8.61 15.55
C ARG A 165 -21.49 10.03 15.77
N LEU A 166 -22.00 10.30 16.98
CA LEU A 166 -22.47 11.62 17.39
C LEU A 166 -21.31 12.44 17.98
N LEU A 167 -21.18 13.70 17.55
CA LEU A 167 -20.23 14.67 18.08
C LEU A 167 -20.90 15.99 18.38
N PHE A 168 -20.46 16.68 19.43
CA PHE A 168 -20.99 17.98 19.82
C PHE A 168 -20.01 19.10 19.49
N PHE A 169 -20.52 20.20 18.94
CA PHE A 169 -19.78 21.45 18.79
C PHE A 169 -20.35 22.52 19.71
N THR A 170 -19.57 22.90 20.73
CA THR A 170 -20.03 23.65 21.89
C THR A 170 -19.05 24.79 22.21
N PRO A 171 -19.06 25.88 21.45
CA PRO A 171 -18.17 27.03 21.73
C PRO A 171 -18.49 27.72 23.07
N HIS A 172 -19.67 27.42 23.65
CA HIS A 172 -20.09 27.87 24.98
C HIS A 172 -20.34 26.66 25.91
N PRO A 173 -19.51 26.43 26.94
CA PRO A 173 -19.62 25.28 27.84
C PRO A 173 -20.96 25.18 28.58
N ASP A 174 -21.58 26.32 28.89
CA ASP A 174 -22.82 26.39 29.68
C ASP A 174 -24.00 25.70 29.00
N ALA A 175 -24.08 25.79 27.66
CA ALA A 175 -25.16 25.16 26.89
C ALA A 175 -25.10 23.63 26.95
N PHE A 176 -23.88 23.06 26.96
CA PHE A 176 -23.67 21.63 27.13
C PHE A 176 -23.98 21.18 28.56
N GLN A 177 -23.53 21.92 29.57
CA GLN A 177 -23.80 21.58 30.98
C GLN A 177 -25.30 21.55 31.29
N GLN A 178 -26.07 22.51 30.75
CA GLN A 178 -27.53 22.51 30.85
C GLN A 178 -28.14 21.26 30.20
N GLN A 179 -27.62 20.84 29.05
CA GLN A 179 -28.12 19.68 28.32
C GLN A 179 -27.79 18.35 29.02
N VAL A 180 -26.59 18.21 29.58
CA VAL A 180 -26.17 17.03 30.37
C VAL A 180 -26.95 16.95 31.68
N ALA A 181 -27.28 18.08 32.31
CA ALA A 181 -28.12 18.10 33.50
C ALA A 181 -29.53 17.56 33.23
N LEU A 182 -30.05 17.76 32.01
CA LEU A 182 -31.35 17.24 31.58
C LEU A 182 -31.25 15.78 31.09
N HIS A 183 -30.12 15.40 30.48
CA HIS A 183 -29.87 14.06 29.93
C HIS A 183 -28.46 13.58 30.26
N PRO A 184 -28.25 12.95 31.45
CA PRO A 184 -26.93 12.52 31.90
C PRO A 184 -26.12 11.64 30.93
N PRO A 185 -26.73 10.73 30.12
CA PRO A 185 -25.99 9.92 29.15
C PRO A 185 -25.25 10.71 28.07
N LEU A 186 -25.57 12.00 27.89
CA LEU A 186 -24.88 12.87 26.94
C LEU A 186 -23.47 13.29 27.40
N SER A 187 -23.09 12.99 28.65
CA SER A 187 -21.75 13.28 29.19
C SER A 187 -20.63 12.60 28.41
N ASP A 188 -20.93 11.45 27.81
CA ASP A 188 -19.94 10.57 27.18
C ASP A 188 -19.76 10.86 25.68
N VAL A 189 -20.56 11.80 25.13
CA VAL A 189 -20.48 12.19 23.72
C VAL A 189 -19.25 13.07 23.49
N PRO A 190 -18.38 12.76 22.50
CA PRO A 190 -17.22 13.59 22.16
C PRO A 190 -17.61 15.03 21.81
N ARG A 191 -16.87 16.01 22.36
CA ARG A 191 -17.17 17.44 22.16
C ARG A 191 -15.96 18.24 21.68
N ALA A 192 -16.22 19.15 20.76
CA ALA A 192 -15.30 20.18 20.30
C ALA A 192 -15.75 21.56 20.78
N ASP A 193 -14.86 22.35 21.38
CA ASP A 193 -15.11 23.74 21.75
C ASP A 193 -14.61 24.75 20.69
N ASN A 194 -13.79 24.27 19.74
CA ASN A 194 -13.27 25.05 18.63
C ASN A 194 -13.10 24.19 17.36
N PHE A 195 -12.94 24.85 16.20
CA PHE A 195 -12.88 24.17 14.90
C PHE A 195 -11.66 23.27 14.73
N ALA A 196 -10.52 23.60 15.35
CA ALA A 196 -9.32 22.76 15.27
C ALA A 196 -9.52 21.44 16.04
N GLN A 197 -10.14 21.51 17.22
CA GLN A 197 -10.53 20.33 17.99
C GLN A 197 -11.59 19.51 17.26
N LEU A 198 -12.54 20.16 16.58
CA LEU A 198 -13.51 19.48 15.72
C LEU A 198 -12.81 18.69 14.61
N GLY A 199 -11.86 19.30 13.90
CA GLY A 199 -11.09 18.60 12.86
C GLY A 199 -10.37 17.35 13.40
N LEU A 200 -9.73 17.45 14.57
CA LEU A 200 -9.07 16.32 15.22
C LEU A 200 -10.05 15.21 15.61
N LEU A 201 -11.19 15.58 16.21
CA LEU A 201 -12.22 14.61 16.58
C LEU A 201 -12.86 13.96 15.35
N MET A 202 -13.08 14.71 14.27
CA MET A 202 -13.59 14.16 13.02
C MET A 202 -12.62 13.16 12.41
N SER A 203 -11.32 13.47 12.43
CA SER A 203 -10.26 12.54 11.98
C SER A 203 -10.19 11.27 12.83
N ALA A 204 -10.47 11.35 14.13
CA ALA A 204 -10.51 10.18 15.02
C ALA A 204 -11.84 9.41 14.93
N ALA A 205 -12.94 10.12 14.62
CA ALA A 205 -14.29 9.60 14.61
C ALA A 205 -14.62 8.88 13.29
N LEU A 206 -14.22 9.41 12.14
CA LEU A 206 -14.59 8.82 10.86
C LEU A 206 -13.69 7.62 10.51
N PRO A 207 -14.26 6.45 10.16
CA PRO A 207 -13.46 5.35 9.65
C PRO A 207 -12.96 5.69 8.23
N GLY A 208 -11.65 5.93 8.11
CA GLY A 208 -10.94 6.07 6.84
C GLY A 208 -9.55 6.64 7.07
N ASP A 209 -8.52 5.91 6.66
CA ASP A 209 -7.09 6.24 6.70
C ASP A 209 -6.60 7.11 7.87
N ARG A 210 -6.02 6.46 8.88
CA ARG A 210 -5.07 7.11 9.79
C ARG A 210 -3.79 7.38 8.99
N PRO A 211 -3.38 8.63 8.70
CA PRO A 211 -2.10 8.83 8.04
C PRO A 211 -0.93 8.57 9.00
N ASP A 212 -1.12 8.65 10.32
CA ASP A 212 0.03 8.94 11.20
C ASP A 212 0.62 7.72 11.90
N LYS A 213 -0.17 6.65 12.12
CA LYS A 213 0.31 5.40 12.75
C LYS A 213 0.76 4.35 11.75
N GLU A 214 0.24 4.38 10.53
CA GLU A 214 0.68 3.48 9.46
C GLU A 214 1.93 3.98 8.76
N LEU A 215 2.28 5.28 8.79
CA LEU A 215 3.58 5.75 8.27
C LEU A 215 4.76 5.19 9.07
N LEU A 216 4.65 5.13 10.41
CA LEU A 216 5.69 4.55 11.28
C LEU A 216 5.67 3.01 11.27
N ALA A 217 4.50 2.39 11.11
CA ALA A 217 4.39 0.93 10.99
C ALA A 217 4.75 0.43 9.58
N SER A 218 4.54 1.23 8.53
CA SER A 218 4.91 0.89 7.15
C SER A 218 6.41 0.98 6.94
N GLU A 219 7.11 1.98 7.48
CA GLU A 219 8.59 1.99 7.46
C GLU A 219 9.19 0.74 8.12
N GLN A 220 8.53 0.21 9.16
CA GLN A 220 8.93 -1.03 9.83
C GLN A 220 8.58 -2.30 9.03
N LEU A 221 7.47 -2.31 8.27
CA LEU A 221 7.11 -3.40 7.36
C LEU A 221 7.96 -3.38 6.08
N ASP A 222 8.33 -2.20 5.61
CA ASP A 222 9.18 -1.95 4.44
C ASP A 222 10.60 -2.48 4.63
N ASN A 223 11.15 -2.34 5.85
CA ASN A 223 12.45 -2.91 6.20
C ASN A 223 12.38 -4.42 6.44
N ALA A 224 11.26 -4.93 6.98
CA ALA A 224 11.14 -6.35 7.34
C ALA A 224 11.22 -7.30 6.13
N ASP A 225 10.76 -6.87 4.95
CA ASP A 225 10.74 -7.70 3.74
C ASP A 225 12.12 -7.92 3.10
N LEU A 226 13.09 -7.04 3.37
CA LEU A 226 14.46 -7.11 2.84
C LEU A 226 15.51 -7.42 3.92
N ALA A 227 15.13 -7.41 5.19
CA ALA A 227 16.04 -7.70 6.29
C ALA A 227 16.74 -9.07 6.12
N GLY A 228 18.07 -9.04 6.25
CA GLY A 228 18.96 -10.18 6.06
C GLY A 228 19.10 -10.63 4.61
N ALA A 229 18.62 -9.86 3.61
CA ALA A 229 18.88 -10.16 2.20
C ALA A 229 20.35 -10.01 1.87
N ARG A 230 20.90 -10.94 1.08
CA ARG A 230 22.31 -10.92 0.69
C ARG A 230 22.45 -10.47 -0.75
N VAL A 231 22.96 -9.25 -0.95
CA VAL A 231 23.10 -8.62 -2.26
C VAL A 231 24.57 -8.50 -2.63
N LEU A 232 24.94 -8.94 -3.83
CA LEU A 232 26.28 -8.68 -4.39
C LEU A 232 26.21 -7.47 -5.34
N ILE A 233 27.08 -6.48 -5.16
CA ILE A 233 27.24 -5.35 -6.08
C ILE A 233 28.54 -5.53 -6.87
N VAL A 234 28.45 -5.48 -8.19
CA VAL A 234 29.61 -5.54 -9.10
C VAL A 234 29.66 -4.26 -9.92
N ASP A 235 30.54 -3.32 -9.57
CA ASP A 235 30.70 -2.01 -10.22
C ASP A 235 32.16 -1.57 -10.07
N ASP A 236 32.79 -1.02 -11.11
CA ASP A 236 34.20 -0.62 -11.06
C ASP A 236 34.41 0.76 -10.40
N ASP A 237 33.34 1.54 -10.21
CA ASP A 237 33.39 2.80 -9.49
C ASP A 237 33.06 2.59 -8.00
N ILE A 238 34.11 2.63 -7.17
CA ILE A 238 34.04 2.54 -5.71
C ILE A 238 33.04 3.53 -5.07
N ARG A 239 32.75 4.66 -5.72
CA ARG A 239 31.76 5.64 -5.21
C ARG A 239 30.34 5.13 -5.37
N ASN A 240 30.03 4.44 -6.48
CA ASN A 240 28.73 3.83 -6.70
C ASN A 240 28.52 2.67 -5.72
N ILE A 241 29.55 1.83 -5.53
CA ILE A 241 29.54 0.76 -4.52
C ILE A 241 29.21 1.37 -3.16
N TYR A 242 30.01 2.34 -2.70
CA TYR A 242 29.82 2.93 -1.37
C TYR A 242 28.43 3.56 -1.20
N SER A 243 27.98 4.33 -2.20
CA SER A 243 26.67 4.98 -2.18
C SER A 243 25.52 3.98 -2.11
N LEU A 244 25.58 2.88 -2.87
CA LEU A 244 24.52 1.87 -2.86
C LEU A 244 24.58 1.03 -1.58
N THR A 245 25.77 0.58 -1.17
CA THR A 245 25.97 -0.16 0.09
C THR A 245 25.40 0.60 1.27
N SER A 246 25.79 1.86 1.46
CA SER A 246 25.33 2.67 2.60
C SER A 246 23.82 2.82 2.66
N VAL A 247 23.14 2.87 1.50
CA VAL A 247 21.68 2.98 1.47
C VAL A 247 21.03 1.63 1.72
N LEU A 248 21.48 0.57 1.06
CA LEU A 248 20.90 -0.77 1.21
C LEU A 248 21.05 -1.31 2.64
N GLU A 249 22.16 -1.05 3.32
CA GLU A 249 22.38 -1.44 4.71
C GLU A 249 21.38 -0.79 5.68
N THR A 250 20.77 0.37 5.34
CA THR A 250 19.69 0.97 6.17
C THR A 250 18.38 0.17 6.15
N TYR A 251 18.25 -0.76 5.20
CA TYR A 251 17.13 -1.71 5.08
C TYR A 251 17.51 -3.11 5.62
N ASP A 252 18.56 -3.20 6.45
CA ASP A 252 19.09 -4.45 7.03
C ASP A 252 19.54 -5.47 5.96
N ILE A 253 19.96 -4.99 4.78
CA ILE A 253 20.50 -5.83 3.69
C ILE A 253 22.01 -6.04 3.91
N GLU A 254 22.45 -7.29 3.82
CA GLU A 254 23.87 -7.66 3.80
C GLU A 254 24.44 -7.45 2.39
N VAL A 255 25.38 -6.51 2.24
CA VAL A 255 25.97 -6.18 0.94
C VAL A 255 27.40 -6.70 0.82
N GLN A 256 27.64 -7.50 -0.21
CA GLN A 256 28.97 -7.86 -0.69
C GLN A 256 29.29 -7.04 -1.94
N HIS A 257 30.57 -6.80 -2.23
CA HIS A 257 30.97 -6.02 -3.41
C HIS A 257 32.20 -6.57 -4.12
N ALA A 258 32.25 -6.34 -5.43
CA ALA A 258 33.38 -6.63 -6.29
C ALA A 258 33.60 -5.48 -7.29
N GLU A 259 34.85 -5.12 -7.55
CA GLU A 259 35.20 -4.03 -8.48
C GLU A 259 35.33 -4.49 -9.95
N ARG A 260 35.25 -5.81 -10.19
CA ARG A 260 35.42 -6.40 -11.52
C ARG A 260 34.49 -7.59 -11.71
N GLY A 261 34.07 -7.80 -12.96
CA GLY A 261 33.23 -8.94 -13.34
C GLY A 261 33.80 -10.31 -12.95
N ARG A 262 35.13 -10.50 -13.04
CA ARG A 262 35.79 -11.76 -12.62
C ARG A 262 35.65 -12.02 -11.13
N ASP A 263 35.91 -10.99 -10.33
CA ASP A 263 35.89 -11.08 -8.88
C ASP A 263 34.44 -11.32 -8.40
N GLY A 264 33.47 -10.67 -9.04
CA GLY A 264 32.05 -10.92 -8.80
C GLY A 264 31.61 -12.35 -9.11
N ILE A 265 32.08 -12.93 -10.23
CA ILE A 265 31.80 -14.35 -10.56
C ILE A 265 32.40 -15.27 -9.50
N ALA A 266 33.66 -15.07 -9.12
CA ALA A 266 34.33 -15.88 -8.10
C ALA A 266 33.60 -15.82 -6.75
N MET A 267 33.17 -14.63 -6.34
CA MET A 267 32.38 -14.46 -5.11
C MET A 267 31.05 -15.22 -5.17
N LEU A 268 30.34 -15.20 -6.31
CA LEU A 268 29.11 -15.98 -6.45
C LEU A 268 29.36 -17.49 -6.40
N GLU A 269 30.49 -17.97 -6.92
CA GLU A 269 30.86 -19.39 -6.84
C GLU A 269 31.19 -19.84 -5.40
N GLU A 270 31.73 -18.94 -4.59
CA GLU A 270 32.10 -19.18 -3.18
C GLU A 270 30.95 -18.94 -2.19
N ALA A 271 29.99 -18.07 -2.54
CA ALA A 271 28.86 -17.67 -1.70
C ALA A 271 27.50 -18.11 -2.31
N PRO A 272 27.06 -19.36 -2.07
CA PRO A 272 25.82 -19.91 -2.66
C PRO A 272 24.53 -19.30 -2.09
N ASP A 273 24.64 -18.42 -1.10
CA ASP A 273 23.56 -17.79 -0.36
C ASP A 273 23.30 -16.33 -0.76
N VAL A 274 23.92 -15.86 -1.86
CA VAL A 274 23.57 -14.56 -2.45
C VAL A 274 22.16 -14.63 -3.05
N ASP A 275 21.26 -13.77 -2.56
CA ASP A 275 19.86 -13.71 -2.99
C ASP A 275 19.73 -13.07 -4.39
N VAL A 276 20.57 -12.07 -4.72
CA VAL A 276 20.55 -11.31 -5.98
C VAL A 276 21.87 -10.56 -6.19
N ALA A 277 22.28 -10.36 -7.45
CA ALA A 277 23.44 -9.54 -7.79
C ALA A 277 23.07 -8.33 -8.67
N LEU A 278 23.61 -7.16 -8.33
CA LEU A 278 23.58 -5.93 -9.12
C LEU A 278 24.85 -5.87 -9.97
N ILE A 279 24.72 -5.84 -11.29
CA ILE A 279 25.87 -5.90 -12.22
C ILE A 279 25.92 -4.63 -13.07
N ASP A 280 26.94 -3.78 -12.88
CA ASP A 280 27.17 -2.66 -13.77
C ASP A 280 27.53 -3.14 -15.18
N ILE A 281 26.99 -2.46 -16.19
CA ILE A 281 27.26 -2.79 -17.58
C ILE A 281 28.63 -2.29 -18.04
N MET A 282 29.09 -1.13 -17.59
CA MET A 282 30.27 -0.47 -18.15
C MET A 282 31.50 -0.65 -17.26
N MET A 283 31.96 -1.90 -17.14
CA MET A 283 33.20 -2.24 -16.45
C MET A 283 34.38 -2.48 -17.42
N PRO A 284 35.63 -2.18 -17.03
CA PRO A 284 36.82 -2.46 -17.81
C PRO A 284 37.15 -3.96 -17.87
N GLU A 285 37.89 -4.36 -18.92
CA GLU A 285 38.32 -5.74 -19.22
C GLU A 285 37.19 -6.71 -19.54
N MET A 286 36.22 -6.87 -18.63
CA MET A 286 35.03 -7.69 -18.78
C MET A 286 33.81 -6.84 -18.45
N ASP A 287 33.00 -6.55 -19.47
CA ASP A 287 31.78 -5.77 -19.30
C ASP A 287 30.69 -6.58 -18.58
N GLY A 288 29.63 -5.89 -18.13
CA GLY A 288 28.53 -6.54 -17.43
C GLY A 288 27.78 -7.56 -18.28
N TYR A 289 27.70 -7.36 -19.60
CA TYR A 289 27.05 -8.33 -20.49
C TYR A 289 27.82 -9.66 -20.54
N GLU A 290 29.14 -9.59 -20.65
CA GLU A 290 30.00 -10.77 -20.65
C GLU A 290 30.02 -11.45 -19.28
N THR A 291 30.00 -10.66 -18.20
CA THR A 291 29.88 -11.15 -16.82
C THR A 291 28.60 -11.98 -16.65
N MET A 292 27.43 -11.45 -17.04
CA MET A 292 26.15 -12.16 -16.92
C MET A 292 26.12 -13.43 -17.78
N ARG A 293 26.65 -13.40 -19.01
CA ARG A 293 26.74 -14.59 -19.86
C ARG A 293 27.59 -15.68 -19.23
N ARG A 294 28.71 -15.32 -18.59
CA ARG A 294 29.54 -16.29 -17.85
C ARG A 294 28.81 -16.88 -16.66
N ILE A 295 28.13 -16.06 -15.85
CA ILE A 295 27.32 -16.54 -14.72
C ILE A 295 26.26 -17.55 -15.20
N ARG A 296 25.55 -17.25 -16.29
CA ARG A 296 24.54 -18.17 -16.85
C ARG A 296 25.13 -19.45 -17.44
N SER A 297 26.39 -19.44 -17.86
CA SER A 297 27.07 -20.64 -18.35
C SER A 297 27.51 -21.60 -17.23
N GLN A 298 27.51 -21.14 -15.97
CA GLN A 298 27.96 -21.91 -14.82
C GLN A 298 26.76 -22.48 -14.04
N PRO A 299 26.51 -23.81 -14.05
CA PRO A 299 25.31 -24.39 -13.47
C PRO A 299 25.09 -24.07 -11.99
N LYS A 300 26.18 -23.92 -11.21
CA LYS A 300 26.12 -23.63 -9.78
C LYS A 300 25.50 -22.27 -9.46
N ILE A 301 25.71 -21.27 -10.31
CA ILE A 301 25.30 -19.88 -10.05
C ILE A 301 24.33 -19.33 -11.12
N ALA A 302 24.03 -20.12 -12.14
CA ALA A 302 23.13 -19.73 -13.23
C ALA A 302 21.71 -19.37 -12.78
N HIS A 303 21.29 -19.83 -11.59
CA HIS A 303 19.96 -19.57 -11.04
C HIS A 303 19.86 -18.23 -10.29
N ILE A 304 20.98 -17.61 -9.92
CA ILE A 304 21.02 -16.38 -9.12
C ILE A 304 20.41 -15.23 -9.93
N PRO A 305 19.43 -14.49 -9.41
CA PRO A 305 18.87 -13.31 -10.07
C PRO A 305 19.95 -12.24 -10.34
N LEU A 306 19.97 -11.70 -11.56
CA LEU A 306 20.93 -10.66 -11.97
C LEU A 306 20.17 -9.40 -12.39
N ILE A 307 20.36 -8.30 -11.67
CA ILE A 307 19.80 -6.99 -12.05
C ILE A 307 20.93 -6.17 -12.65
N SER A 308 20.81 -5.86 -13.94
CA SER A 308 21.82 -5.04 -14.63
C SER A 308 21.64 -3.56 -14.30
N VAL A 309 22.74 -2.86 -13.98
CA VAL A 309 22.76 -1.42 -13.76
C VAL A 309 23.38 -0.77 -15.00
N THR A 310 22.63 0.08 -15.71
CA THR A 310 23.06 0.59 -17.02
C THR A 310 22.96 2.11 -17.13
N ALA A 311 23.97 2.76 -17.71
CA ALA A 311 23.89 4.18 -18.07
C ALA A 311 22.99 4.47 -19.28
N LYS A 312 22.50 3.44 -19.99
CA LYS A 312 21.72 3.60 -21.22
C LYS A 312 20.29 3.08 -21.04
N ALA A 313 19.34 4.00 -20.99
CA ALA A 313 17.90 3.73 -20.92
C ALA A 313 17.21 3.84 -22.30
N MET A 314 17.86 3.35 -23.37
CA MET A 314 17.34 3.48 -24.74
C MET A 314 16.57 2.24 -25.20
N LYS A 315 15.66 2.41 -26.17
CA LYS A 315 14.97 1.30 -26.85
C LYS A 315 16.01 0.32 -27.42
N GLY A 316 16.05 -0.90 -26.87
CA GLY A 316 16.94 -1.98 -27.30
C GLY A 316 18.03 -2.36 -26.29
N ASP A 317 18.42 -1.48 -25.36
CA ASP A 317 19.43 -1.83 -24.35
C ASP A 317 18.86 -2.77 -23.28
N ARG A 318 17.58 -2.62 -22.94
CA ARG A 318 16.83 -3.61 -22.12
C ARG A 318 16.95 -5.01 -22.72
N GLN A 319 16.68 -5.15 -24.01
CA GLN A 319 16.69 -6.47 -24.68
C GLN A 319 18.09 -7.07 -24.63
N LYS A 320 19.14 -6.28 -24.85
CA LYS A 320 20.53 -6.74 -24.73
C LYS A 320 20.86 -7.24 -23.33
N CYS A 321 20.39 -6.57 -22.27
CA CYS A 321 20.59 -7.03 -20.90
C CYS A 321 19.93 -8.39 -20.67
N LEU A 322 18.66 -8.53 -21.08
CA LEU A 322 17.91 -9.78 -20.95
C LEU A 322 18.53 -10.91 -21.78
N ASP A 323 18.95 -10.63 -23.03
CA ASP A 323 19.62 -11.59 -23.90
C ASP A 323 20.98 -12.04 -23.34
N ALA A 324 21.65 -11.16 -22.59
CA ALA A 324 22.88 -11.49 -21.87
C ALA A 324 22.64 -12.30 -20.59
N GLY A 325 21.38 -12.49 -20.18
CA GLY A 325 21.00 -13.30 -19.04
C GLY A 325 20.54 -12.50 -17.81
N ALA A 326 20.35 -11.19 -17.92
CA ALA A 326 19.78 -10.42 -16.82
C ALA A 326 18.35 -10.89 -16.49
N SER A 327 18.04 -10.90 -15.20
CA SER A 327 16.68 -11.07 -14.69
C SER A 327 15.88 -9.79 -14.87
N ASP A 328 16.52 -8.64 -14.60
CA ASP A 328 15.93 -7.32 -14.84
C ASP A 328 17.03 -6.25 -15.03
N TYR A 329 16.64 -4.99 -15.15
CA TYR A 329 17.55 -3.88 -15.30
C TYR A 329 17.08 -2.61 -14.59
N ILE A 330 18.05 -1.76 -14.25
CA ILE A 330 17.82 -0.41 -13.72
C ILE A 330 18.76 0.58 -14.41
N ALA A 331 18.22 1.75 -14.77
CA ALA A 331 18.99 2.80 -15.39
C ALA A 331 19.72 3.65 -14.34
N LYS A 332 20.93 4.13 -14.66
CA LYS A 332 21.63 5.19 -13.92
C LYS A 332 21.10 6.57 -14.37
N PRO A 333 20.91 7.56 -13.47
CA PRO A 333 21.10 7.47 -12.03
C PRO A 333 20.08 6.53 -11.38
N VAL A 334 20.53 5.74 -10.40
CA VAL A 334 19.72 4.70 -9.76
C VAL A 334 18.57 5.35 -8.99
N ASP A 335 17.35 4.98 -9.35
CA ASP A 335 16.13 5.30 -8.61
C ASP A 335 15.99 4.30 -7.45
N LEU A 336 16.12 4.79 -6.22
CA LEU A 336 16.16 3.94 -5.03
C LEU A 336 14.83 3.18 -4.83
N ASP A 337 13.70 3.83 -5.06
CA ASP A 337 12.38 3.20 -4.86
C ASP A 337 12.21 2.04 -5.84
N LEU A 338 12.63 2.24 -7.09
CA LEU A 338 12.64 1.19 -8.12
C LEU A 338 13.62 0.07 -7.79
N LEU A 339 14.81 0.40 -7.28
CA LEU A 339 15.79 -0.61 -6.87
C LEU A 339 15.25 -1.49 -5.75
N LEU A 340 14.68 -0.89 -4.71
CA LEU A 340 14.10 -1.64 -3.58
C LEU A 340 12.94 -2.53 -4.02
N ALA A 341 12.06 -2.04 -4.90
CA ALA A 341 10.99 -2.85 -5.47
C ALA A 341 11.53 -4.05 -6.27
N LEU A 342 12.56 -3.85 -7.10
CA LEU A 342 13.23 -4.93 -7.81
C LEU A 342 13.82 -5.96 -6.84
N LEU A 343 14.54 -5.50 -5.81
CA LEU A 343 15.12 -6.38 -4.79
C LEU A 343 14.04 -7.20 -4.07
N ARG A 344 12.92 -6.59 -3.64
CA ARG A 344 11.82 -7.30 -2.96
C ARG A 344 11.21 -8.41 -3.79
N VAL A 345 11.10 -8.20 -5.10
CA VAL A 345 10.60 -9.21 -6.04
C VAL A 345 11.62 -10.34 -6.21
N TRP A 346 12.88 -10.02 -6.50
CA TRP A 346 13.89 -11.03 -6.84
C TRP A 346 14.41 -11.81 -5.64
N VAL A 347 14.56 -11.18 -4.47
CA VAL A 347 14.87 -11.85 -3.20
C VAL A 347 13.74 -12.81 -2.83
N GLY A 348 12.48 -12.37 -2.93
CA GLY A 348 11.32 -13.23 -2.66
C GLY A 348 11.26 -14.46 -3.57
N ARG A 349 11.53 -14.30 -4.86
CA ARG A 349 11.61 -15.41 -5.83
C ARG A 349 12.79 -16.34 -5.55
N SER A 350 13.96 -15.80 -5.20
CA SER A 350 15.16 -16.59 -4.87
C SER A 350 14.92 -17.50 -3.66
N ARG A 351 14.42 -16.92 -2.56
CA ARG A 351 14.11 -17.65 -1.32
C ARG A 351 13.00 -18.68 -1.49
N SER A 352 12.02 -18.41 -2.35
CA SER A 352 10.96 -19.38 -2.67
C SER A 352 11.48 -20.58 -3.46
N ARG A 353 12.49 -20.40 -4.33
CA ARG A 353 13.16 -21.51 -5.04
C ARG A 353 14.06 -22.35 -4.12
N ALA A 354 14.54 -21.77 -3.01
CA ALA A 354 15.36 -22.46 -2.01
C ALA A 354 14.55 -23.26 -0.96
N GLY A 355 13.21 -23.37 -1.11
CA GLY A 355 12.34 -24.20 -0.27
C GLY A 355 12.77 -25.68 -0.21
N PRO A 356 12.39 -26.41 0.86
CA PRO A 356 13.23 -27.43 1.48
C PRO A 356 13.60 -28.54 0.50
N PHE A 357 14.92 -28.75 0.38
CA PHE A 357 15.50 -29.98 -0.15
C PHE A 357 14.82 -31.17 0.55
N LYS A 358 13.97 -31.91 -0.17
CA LYS A 358 13.53 -33.24 0.26
C LYS A 358 14.80 -34.07 0.39
N ALA A 359 15.27 -34.27 1.62
CA ALA A 359 16.16 -35.38 1.90
C ALA A 359 15.39 -36.64 1.54
N ASP A 360 15.93 -37.42 0.60
CA ASP A 360 15.55 -38.80 0.38
C ASP A 360 15.57 -39.53 1.73
N ASP A 361 14.40 -39.88 2.23
CA ASP A 361 14.22 -40.88 3.28
C ASP A 361 13.82 -42.19 2.58
N ASP A 362 14.71 -42.65 1.69
CA ASP A 362 14.74 -44.03 1.20
C ASP A 362 15.58 -44.84 2.20
N ASP A 363 15.04 -45.06 3.39
CA ASP A 363 15.38 -46.23 4.20
C ASP A 363 14.44 -46.36 5.41
N ARG A 364 13.30 -47.05 5.23
CA ARG A 364 12.60 -47.77 6.29
C ARG A 364 11.65 -48.84 5.72
N ILE A 365 12.28 -49.95 5.36
CA ILE A 365 11.90 -51.33 5.72
C ILE A 365 10.40 -51.61 5.81
N LEU A 366 9.94 -52.32 4.79
CA LEU A 366 8.75 -53.18 4.76
C LEU A 366 8.64 -54.06 6.02
N VAL A 367 7.63 -53.81 6.86
CA VAL A 367 6.94 -54.90 7.61
C VAL A 367 5.45 -54.57 7.74
N THR A 368 4.63 -55.16 6.87
CA THR A 368 3.22 -55.45 7.20
C THR A 368 3.17 -56.57 8.24
N PRO A 369 2.19 -56.60 9.15
CA PRO A 369 1.04 -57.47 8.84
C PRO A 369 -0.34 -56.98 9.34
N ARG A 370 -1.32 -57.20 8.46
CA ARG A 370 -2.68 -57.77 8.66
C ARG A 370 -3.56 -57.32 9.84
N GLN A 371 -4.74 -56.84 9.44
CA GLN A 371 -6.08 -57.22 9.95
C GLN A 371 -6.10 -58.25 11.09
N LEU A 372 -6.55 -57.83 12.28
CA LEU A 372 -7.88 -58.11 12.83
C LEU A 372 -8.16 -57.22 14.04
#